data_AF-A0A330LXF1-F1
#
_entry.id   AF-A0A330LXF1-F1
#
_cell.length_a   1.000
_cell.length_b   1.000
_cell.length_c   1.000
_cell.angle_alpha   90.00
_cell.angle_beta   90.00
_cell.angle_gamma   90.00
#
_symmetry.space_group_name_H-M   'P 1'
#
loop_
_entity.id
_entity.type
_entity.pdbx_description
1 polymer ?
#
loop_
_entity_poly.entity_id
_entity_poly.type
_entity_poly.pdbx_seq_one_letter_code
_entity_poly.pdbx_strand_id
1 'polypeptide(L)'
;MKKPPLGLSILMLLYFALALVALFRAVNTQAVDLFSLGVIPVLIGLVLRTNWASIVFKVYLGIQTLGLSALGGTAIIAYQISPQDVKVILDGHDIPVPLIAIVAMLLLSFQIYLALAKSTKDYLQAEASIKQE
;
A
#
# COMPACT_ATOMS: atom_id res chain seq x y z
N MET A 1 2.83 -11.85 24.10
CA MET A 1 2.59 -11.28 22.75
C MET A 1 3.90 -10.73 22.21
N LYS A 2 4.49 -11.33 21.16
CA LYS A 2 5.69 -10.75 20.53
C LYS A 2 5.30 -9.44 19.85
N LYS A 3 5.99 -8.34 20.12
CA LYS A 3 5.67 -7.04 19.51
C LYS A 3 5.97 -7.11 18.00
N PRO A 4 5.12 -6.51 17.14
CA PRO A 4 5.45 -6.41 15.72
C PRO A 4 6.78 -5.68 15.52
N PRO A 5 7.58 -6.03 14.50
CA PRO A 5 8.74 -5.25 14.11
C PRO A 5 8.33 -3.79 13.89
N LEU A 6 9.22 -2.85 14.25
CA LEU A 6 8.91 -1.41 14.20
C LEU A 6 8.46 -0.99 12.79
N GLY A 7 9.16 -1.43 11.75
CA GLY A 7 8.78 -1.17 10.36
C GLY A 7 7.40 -1.72 9.98
N LEU A 8 7.06 -2.93 10.43
CA LEU A 8 5.73 -3.51 10.19
C LEU A 8 4.63 -2.75 10.94
N SER A 9 4.94 -2.23 12.13
CA SER A 9 4.01 -1.41 12.92
C SER A 9 3.68 -0.10 12.23
N ILE A 10 4.71 0.59 11.72
CA ILE A 10 4.54 1.80 10.91
C ILE A 10 3.69 1.48 9.68
N LEU A 11 3.99 0.37 8.99
CA LEU A 11 3.24 -0.03 7.81
C LEU A 11 1.76 -0.27 8.13
N MET A 12 1.46 -0.99 9.21
CA MET A 12 0.08 -1.24 9.65
C MET A 12 -0.65 0.06 9.99
N LEU A 13 0.02 1.03 10.62
CA LEU A 13 -0.56 2.34 10.91
C LEU A 13 -0.87 3.14 9.63
N LEU A 14 0.06 3.12 8.66
CA LEU A 14 -0.17 3.75 7.35
C LEU A 14 -1.33 3.07 6.61
N TYR A 15 -1.38 1.74 6.63
CA TYR A 15 -2.47 0.97 6.03
C TYR A 15 -3.82 1.26 6.66
N PHE A 16 -3.85 1.44 7.98
CA PHE A 16 -5.06 1.84 8.67
C PHE A 16 -5.54 3.23 8.22
N ALA A 17 -4.64 4.22 8.17
CA ALA A 17 -4.97 5.56 7.68
C ALA A 17 -5.46 5.52 6.21
N LEU A 18 -4.76 4.76 5.35
CA LEU A 18 -5.16 4.60 3.95
C LEU A 18 -6.51 3.88 3.80
N ALA A 19 -6.80 2.89 4.64
CA ALA A 19 -8.09 2.22 4.64
C ALA A 19 -9.24 3.19 4.98
N LEU A 20 -9.03 4.09 5.94
CA LEU A 20 -10.03 5.13 6.28
C LEU A 20 -10.27 6.08 5.10
N VAL A 21 -9.21 6.55 4.45
CA VAL A 21 -9.31 7.42 3.26
C VAL A 21 -9.98 6.68 2.10
N ALA A 22 -9.61 5.43 1.85
CA ALA A 22 -10.19 4.60 0.81
C ALA A 22 -11.69 4.37 1.04
N LEU A 23 -12.10 4.10 2.28
CA LEU A 23 -13.49 3.92 2.66
C LEU A 23 -14.28 5.21 2.49
N PHE A 24 -13.74 6.34 2.97
CA PHE A 24 -14.34 7.66 2.78
C PHE A 24 -14.55 7.97 1.29
N ARG A 25 -13.54 7.74 0.46
CA ARG A 25 -13.64 7.92 -0.98
C ARG A 25 -14.70 6.98 -1.58
N ALA A 26 -14.68 5.70 -1.25
CA ALA A 26 -15.62 4.72 -1.78
C ALA A 26 -17.08 5.07 -1.48
N VAL A 27 -17.37 5.60 -0.28
CA VAL A 27 -18.70 6.09 0.08
C VAL A 27 -19.09 7.31 -0.74
N ASN A 28 -18.18 8.27 -0.91
CA ASN A 28 -18.48 9.53 -1.62
C ASN A 28 -18.59 9.34 -3.14
N THR A 29 -17.77 8.49 -3.74
CA THR A 29 -17.71 8.30 -5.19
C THR A 29 -18.47 7.07 -5.67
N GLN A 30 -19.03 6.27 -4.75
CA GLN A 30 -19.66 4.97 -5.04
C GLN A 30 -18.77 4.03 -5.85
N ALA A 31 -17.45 4.24 -5.78
CA ALA A 31 -16.46 3.48 -6.54
C ALA A 31 -15.67 2.57 -5.60
N VAL A 32 -15.90 1.28 -5.74
CA VAL A 32 -15.21 0.22 -5.01
C VAL A 32 -14.16 -0.37 -5.94
N ASP A 33 -12.88 -0.18 -5.61
CA ASP A 33 -11.79 -0.80 -6.36
C ASP A 33 -10.79 -1.49 -5.44
N LEU A 34 -10.13 -2.49 -6.01
CA LEU A 34 -9.19 -3.34 -5.29
C LEU A 34 -7.87 -2.61 -4.96
N PHE A 35 -7.52 -1.57 -5.71
CA PHE A 35 -6.31 -0.78 -5.46
C PHE A 35 -6.40 -0.04 -4.12
N SER A 36 -7.57 0.54 -3.84
CA SER A 36 -7.83 1.30 -2.62
C SER A 36 -8.24 0.41 -1.44
N LEU A 37 -9.18 -0.51 -1.63
CA LEU A 37 -9.73 -1.32 -0.53
C LEU A 37 -8.98 -2.63 -0.27
N GLY A 38 -8.10 -3.05 -1.19
CA GLY A 38 -7.28 -4.26 -1.04
C GLY A 38 -6.34 -4.22 0.18
N VAL A 39 -6.08 -3.03 0.74
CA VAL A 39 -5.29 -2.87 1.97
C VAL A 39 -5.99 -3.45 3.21
N ILE A 40 -7.33 -3.49 3.22
CA ILE A 40 -8.12 -3.94 4.37
C ILE A 40 -7.85 -5.41 4.71
N PRO A 41 -8.02 -6.39 3.78
CA PRO A 41 -7.74 -7.78 4.08
C PRO A 41 -6.26 -8.02 4.45
N VAL A 42 -5.33 -7.24 3.89
CA VAL A 42 -3.92 -7.27 4.28
C VAL A 42 -3.76 -6.84 5.74
N LEU A 43 -4.34 -5.70 6.12
CA LEU A 43 -4.28 -5.17 7.48
C LEU A 43 -4.87 -6.15 8.50
N ILE A 44 -6.04 -6.74 8.19
CA ILE A 44 -6.67 -7.77 9.03
C ILE A 44 -5.73 -8.96 9.21
N GLY A 45 -5.14 -9.47 8.12
CA GLY A 45 -4.20 -10.58 8.18
C GLY A 45 -2.95 -10.28 9.02
N LEU A 46 -2.39 -9.07 8.89
CA LEU A 46 -1.20 -8.65 9.65
C LEU A 46 -1.49 -8.45 11.14
N VAL A 47 -2.65 -7.89 11.49
CA VAL A 47 -3.08 -7.69 12.89
C VAL A 47 -3.38 -9.03 13.56
N LEU A 48 -4.13 -9.90 12.89
CA LEU A 48 -4.49 -11.24 13.39
C LEU A 48 -3.39 -12.29 13.22
N ARG A 49 -2.26 -11.91 12.61
CA ARG A 49 -1.08 -12.76 12.37
C ARG A 49 -1.43 -14.07 11.70
N THR A 50 -2.25 -14.01 10.67
CA THR A 50 -2.73 -15.22 10.02
C THR A 50 -1.70 -15.77 9.03
N ASN A 51 -1.70 -17.08 8.82
CA ASN A 51 -0.78 -17.75 7.90
C ASN A 51 -0.95 -17.28 6.45
N TRP A 52 -2.15 -16.85 6.08
CA TRP A 52 -2.47 -16.34 4.75
C TRP A 52 -2.09 -14.86 4.56
N ALA A 53 -1.82 -14.12 5.63
CA ALA A 53 -1.47 -12.70 5.57
C ALA A 53 -0.24 -12.43 4.69
N SER A 54 0.77 -13.31 4.74
CA SER A 54 1.97 -13.16 3.92
C SER A 54 1.67 -13.26 2.42
N ILE A 55 0.77 -14.18 2.03
CA ILE A 55 0.37 -14.37 0.63
C ILE A 55 -0.45 -13.16 0.18
N VAL A 56 -1.48 -12.78 0.94
CA VAL A 56 -2.34 -11.64 0.61
C VAL A 56 -1.54 -10.34 0.52
N PHE A 57 -0.59 -10.12 1.42
CA PHE A 57 0.29 -8.95 1.37
C PHE A 57 1.11 -8.90 0.07
N LYS A 58 1.70 -10.03 -0.35
CA LYS A 58 2.46 -10.09 -1.62
C LYS A 58 1.57 -9.90 -2.85
N VAL A 59 0.38 -10.49 -2.86
CA VAL A 59 -0.58 -10.31 -3.95
C VAL A 59 -1.00 -8.84 -4.05
N TYR A 60 -1.29 -8.20 -2.91
CA TYR A 60 -1.63 -6.78 -2.88
C TYR A 60 -0.49 -5.90 -3.40
N LEU A 61 0.77 -6.22 -3.05
CA LEU A 61 1.92 -5.52 -3.61
C LEU A 61 2.08 -5.74 -5.11
N GLY A 62 1.80 -6.94 -5.62
CA GLY A 62 1.77 -7.19 -7.06
C GLY A 62 0.75 -6.29 -7.76
N ILE A 63 -0.47 -6.20 -7.23
CA ILE A 63 -1.52 -5.33 -7.75
C ILE A 63 -1.08 -3.86 -7.69
N GLN A 64 -0.57 -3.37 -6.55
CA GLN A 64 -0.07 -1.99 -6.44
C GLN A 64 1.06 -1.70 -7.43
N THR A 65 1.98 -2.65 -7.65
CA THR A 65 3.09 -2.49 -8.59
C THR A 65 2.56 -2.34 -10.02
N LEU A 66 1.59 -3.17 -10.42
CA LEU A 66 0.94 -3.07 -11.72
C LEU A 66 0.18 -1.74 -11.87
N GLY A 67 -0.58 -1.35 -10.84
CA GLY A 67 -1.32 -0.08 -10.83
C GLY A 67 -0.40 1.14 -10.92
N LEU A 68 0.68 1.16 -10.13
CA LEU A 68 1.66 2.24 -10.16
C LEU A 68 2.39 2.30 -11.51
N SER A 69 2.72 1.16 -12.09
CA SER A 69 3.38 1.11 -13.40
C SER A 69 2.47 1.63 -14.51
N ALA A 70 1.21 1.22 -14.51
CA ALA A 70 0.22 1.67 -15.49
C ALA A 70 -0.11 3.16 -15.31
N LEU A 71 -0.57 3.56 -14.13
CA LEU A 71 -1.01 4.93 -13.86
C LEU A 71 0.17 5.91 -13.85
N GLY A 72 1.28 5.53 -13.21
CA GLY A 72 2.49 6.34 -13.15
C GLY A 72 3.14 6.50 -14.53
N GLY A 73 3.24 5.42 -15.30
CA GLY A 73 3.76 5.47 -16.67
C GLY A 73 2.93 6.39 -17.57
N THR A 74 1.60 6.21 -17.56
CA THR A 74 0.69 7.09 -18.31
C THR A 74 0.78 8.54 -17.85
N ALA A 75 0.82 8.80 -16.55
CA ALA A 75 0.90 10.15 -16.01
C ALA A 75 2.23 10.85 -16.37
N ILE A 76 3.35 10.14 -16.33
CA ILE A 76 4.66 10.68 -16.74
C ILE A 76 4.69 11.00 -18.23
N ILE A 77 4.18 10.10 -19.08
CA ILE A 77 4.12 10.33 -20.53
C ILE A 77 3.20 11.53 -20.83
N ALA A 78 2.02 11.59 -20.20
CA ALA A 78 1.09 12.69 -20.38
C ALA A 78 1.70 14.03 -19.94
N TYR A 79 2.48 14.04 -18.85
CA TYR A 79 3.21 15.22 -18.39
C TYR A 79 4.28 15.69 -19.40
N GLN A 80 4.88 14.77 -20.14
CA GLN A 80 5.86 15.12 -21.18
C GLN A 80 5.21 15.66 -22.46
N ILE A 81 4.00 15.18 -22.81
CA ILE A 81 3.29 15.61 -24.02
C ILE A 81 2.56 16.94 -23.80
N SER A 82 1.76 17.02 -22.72
CA SER A 82 0.91 18.15 -22.39
C SER A 82 0.99 18.50 -20.90
N PRO A 83 2.09 19.12 -20.44
CA PRO A 83 2.32 19.39 -19.02
C PRO A 83 1.27 20.29 -18.38
N GLN A 84 0.55 21.12 -19.16
CA GLN A 84 -0.50 22.00 -18.66
C GLN A 84 -1.80 21.25 -18.32
N ASP A 85 -2.07 20.13 -18.99
CA ASP A 85 -3.34 19.39 -18.89
C ASP A 85 -3.35 18.36 -17.75
N VAL A 86 -2.19 18.09 -17.15
CA VAL A 86 -2.02 17.07 -16.10
C VAL A 86 -1.41 17.64 -14.81
N LYS A 87 -1.53 18.96 -14.61
CA LYS A 87 -1.07 19.60 -13.39
C LYS A 87 -1.93 19.17 -12.21
N VAL A 88 -1.29 18.71 -11.15
CA VAL A 88 -1.94 18.51 -9.86
C VAL A 88 -1.78 19.79 -9.06
N ILE A 89 -2.85 20.59 -8.99
CA ILE A 89 -2.86 21.86 -8.25
C ILE A 89 -3.49 21.62 -6.89
N LEU A 90 -2.74 21.87 -5.82
CA LEU A 90 -3.24 21.81 -4.46
C LEU A 90 -3.06 23.19 -3.82
N ASP A 91 -4.16 23.83 -3.43
CA ASP A 91 -4.16 25.15 -2.77
C ASP A 91 -3.37 26.23 -3.55
N GLY A 92 -3.46 26.20 -4.89
CA GLY A 92 -2.74 27.12 -5.79
C GLY A 92 -1.28 26.77 -6.07
N HIS A 93 -0.75 25.69 -5.49
CA HIS A 93 0.61 25.20 -5.75
C HIS A 93 0.62 24.01 -6.71
N ASP A 94 1.45 24.10 -7.75
CA ASP A 94 1.68 23.03 -8.73
C ASP A 94 2.53 21.92 -8.09
N ILE A 95 1.96 20.73 -7.91
CA ILE A 95 2.68 19.53 -7.49
C ILE A 95 3.13 18.77 -8.74
N PRO A 96 4.45 18.62 -8.98
CA PRO A 96 4.95 17.94 -10.17
C PRO A 96 4.62 16.43 -10.12
N VAL A 97 3.98 15.93 -11.17
CA VAL A 97 3.61 14.51 -11.32
C VAL A 97 4.79 13.54 -11.12
N PRO A 98 6.01 13.82 -11.63
CA PRO A 98 7.17 12.97 -11.37
C PRO A 98 7.51 12.83 -9.88
N LEU A 99 7.27 13.88 -9.08
CA LEU A 99 7.52 13.83 -7.63
C LEU A 99 6.55 12.87 -6.95
N ILE A 100 5.27 12.88 -7.34
CA ILE A 100 4.26 11.94 -6.84
C ILE A 100 4.67 10.51 -7.18
N ALA A 101 5.12 10.27 -8.43
CA ALA A 101 5.58 8.95 -8.86
C ALA A 101 6.79 8.46 -8.05
N ILE A 102 7.77 9.33 -7.77
CA ILE A 102 8.95 9.00 -6.95
C ILE A 102 8.53 8.62 -5.53
N VAL A 103 7.66 9.41 -4.89
CA VAL A 103 7.15 9.11 -3.54
C VAL A 103 6.42 7.77 -3.52
N ALA A 104 5.57 7.50 -4.50
CA ALA A 104 4.85 6.23 -4.61
C ALA A 104 5.82 5.05 -4.81
N MET A 105 6.88 5.20 -5.62
CA MET A 105 7.90 4.17 -5.80
C MET A 105 8.69 3.89 -4.51
N LEU A 106 9.02 4.93 -3.73
CA LEU A 106 9.71 4.78 -2.45
C LEU A 106 8.83 4.04 -1.44
N LEU A 107 7.56 4.42 -1.33
CA LEU A 107 6.59 3.75 -0.45
C LEU A 107 6.38 2.29 -0.86
N LEU A 108 6.25 2.01 -2.16
CA LEU A 108 6.11 0.64 -2.65
C LEU A 108 7.36 -0.20 -2.37
N SER A 109 8.55 0.37 -2.59
CA SER A 109 9.83 -0.30 -2.30
C SER A 109 9.98 -0.63 -0.82
N PHE A 110 9.59 0.29 0.07
CA PHE A 110 9.55 0.04 1.51
C PHE A 110 8.60 -1.12 1.88
N GLN A 111 7.42 -1.17 1.25
CA GLN A 111 6.47 -2.26 1.47
C GLN A 111 7.01 -3.61 0.98
N ILE A 112 7.64 -3.64 -0.20
CA ILE A 112 8.28 -4.85 -0.75
C ILE A 112 9.39 -5.34 0.19
N TYR A 113 10.23 -4.43 0.68
CA TYR A 113 11.26 -4.75 1.65
C TYR A 113 10.66 -5.42 2.89
N LEU A 114 9.60 -4.85 3.47
CA LEU A 114 8.94 -5.43 4.64
C LEU A 114 8.24 -6.77 4.34
N ALA A 115 7.65 -6.94 3.16
CA ALA A 115 7.00 -8.20 2.77
C ALA A 115 7.98 -9.35 2.62
N LEU A 116 9.23 -9.05 2.25
CA LEU A 116 10.32 -10.03 2.09
C LEU A 116 11.20 -10.15 3.33
N ALA A 117 11.11 -9.22 4.28
CA ALA A 117 11.91 -9.22 5.48
C ALA A 117 11.66 -10.48 6.34
N LYS A 118 12.74 -11.09 6.82
CA LYS A 118 12.68 -12.25 7.72
C LYS A 118 11.89 -11.94 9.00
N SER A 119 12.00 -10.72 9.50
CA SER A 119 11.25 -10.25 10.68
C SER A 119 9.73 -10.32 10.52
N THR A 120 9.19 -10.04 9.33
CA THR A 120 7.76 -10.16 9.03
C THR A 120 7.34 -11.63 8.96
N LYS A 121 8.18 -12.48 8.35
CA LYS A 121 7.94 -13.92 8.30
C LYS A 121 7.92 -14.52 9.71
N ASP A 122 8.93 -14.20 10.52
CA ASP A 122 9.04 -14.68 11.91
C ASP A 122 7.87 -14.18 12.77
N TYR A 123 7.42 -12.94 12.56
CA TYR A 123 6.25 -12.36 13.24
C TYR A 123 4.95 -13.11 12.93
N LEU A 124 4.73 -13.46 11.65
CA LEU A 124 3.52 -14.19 11.23
C LEU A 124 3.58 -15.68 11.61
N GLN A 125 4.77 -16.29 11.63
CA GLN A 125 4.95 -17.70 12.00
C GLN A 125 4.89 -17.94 13.51
N ALA A 126 5.24 -16.94 14.34
CA ALA A 126 5.25 -17.08 15.79
C ALA A 126 3.87 -17.31 16.43
N GLU A 127 2.77 -16.96 15.74
CA GLU A 127 1.41 -17.25 16.21
C GLU A 127 0.90 -18.59 15.68
N ALA A 128 1.38 -19.03 14.52
CA ALA A 128 1.05 -20.33 13.93
C ALA A 128 1.47 -21.49 14.83
N SER A 129 2.62 -21.37 15.50
CA SER A 129 3.10 -22.37 16.46
C SER A 129 2.27 -22.40 17.75
N ILE A 130 1.67 -21.29 18.17
CA ILE A 130 0.86 -21.20 19.40
C ILE A 130 -0.53 -21.82 19.20
N LYS A 131 -1.06 -21.83 17.97
CA LYS A 131 -2.34 -22.49 17.65
C LYS A 131 -2.23 -24.00 17.36
N GLN A 132 -1.01 -24.55 17.39
CA GLN A 132 -0.75 -25.98 17.15
C GLN A 132 -0.41 -26.78 18.43
N GLU A 133 -0.33 -26.12 19.59
CA GLU A 133 -0.37 -26.74 20.92
C GLU A 133 -1.76 -26.58 21.55
#